data_AF-A0A6J0C192-F1
#
_entry.id   AF-A0A6J0C192-F1
#
_cell.length_a   1.000
_cell.length_b   1.000
_cell.length_c   1.000
_cell.angle_alpha   90.00
_cell.angle_beta   90.00
_cell.angle_gamma   90.00
#
_symmetry.space_group_name_H-M   'P 1'
#
loop_
_entity.id
_entity.type
_entity.pdbx_description
1 polymer ?
#
loop_
_entity_poly.entity_id
_entity_poly.type
_entity_poly.pdbx_seq_one_letter_code
_entity_poly.pdbx_strand_id
1 'polypeptide(L)' 'MPATESEPFYNNFLLELGKQYKPELIKDGKFGAMMQVLIENDGPVTLEIESPVRVSQ' A
#
# COMPACT_ATOMS: atom_id res chain seq x y z
N MET A 1 7.69 -8.95 8.50
CA MET A 1 7.14 -10.03 7.64
C MET A 1 8.20 -10.40 6.61
N PRO A 2 8.53 -11.70 6.42
CA PRO A 2 9.47 -12.16 5.38
C PRO A 2 8.95 -11.89 3.97
N ALA A 3 9.83 -11.77 2.96
CA ALA A 3 9.44 -11.46 1.59
C ALA A 3 8.43 -12.47 0.99
N THR A 4 8.62 -13.76 1.29
CA THR A 4 7.76 -14.86 0.85
C THR A 4 6.32 -14.77 1.37
N GLU A 5 6.12 -14.16 2.54
CA GLU A 5 4.80 -13.91 3.12
C GLU A 5 4.26 -12.53 2.73
N SER A 6 5.16 -11.59 2.43
CA SER A 6 4.82 -10.19 2.17
C SER A 6 4.17 -9.97 0.81
N GLU A 7 4.61 -10.68 -0.23
CA GLU A 7 4.01 -10.55 -1.57
C GLU A 7 2.55 -11.05 -1.58
N PRO A 8 2.22 -12.26 -1.05
CA PRO A 8 0.82 -12.68 -0.90
C PRO A 8 -0.01 -11.71 -0.06
N PHE A 9 0.55 -11.18 1.03
CA PHE A 9 -0.13 -10.20 1.87
C PHE A 9 -0.45 -8.91 1.10
N TYR A 10 0.53 -8.35 0.38
CA TYR A 10 0.35 -7.14 -0.45
C TYR A 10 -0.72 -7.34 -1.53
N ASN A 11 -0.68 -8.48 -2.23
CA ASN A 11 -1.67 -8.80 -3.26
C ASN A 11 -3.08 -8.94 -2.65
N ASN A 12 -3.21 -9.60 -1.51
CA ASN A 12 -4.50 -9.71 -0.81
C ASN A 12 -5.00 -8.34 -0.33
N PHE A 13 -4.13 -7.46 0.14
CA PHE A 13 -4.48 -6.10 0.53
C PHE A 13 -5.05 -5.30 -0.65
N LEU A 14 -4.42 -5.36 -1.82
CA LEU A 14 -4.94 -4.72 -3.04
C LEU A 14 -6.31 -5.28 -3.45
N LEU A 15 -6.51 -6.60 -3.34
CA LEU A 15 -7.80 -7.23 -3.61
C LEU A 15 -8.90 -6.73 -2.65
N GLU A 16 -8.60 -6.61 -1.36
CA GLU A 16 -9.54 -6.06 -0.38
C GLU A 16 -9.84 -4.57 -0.65
N LEU A 17 -8.85 -3.76 -1.00
CA LEU A 17 -9.08 -2.37 -1.45
C LEU A 17 -10.01 -2.32 -2.67
N GLY A 18 -9.80 -3.20 -3.65
CA GLY A 18 -10.65 -3.31 -4.83
C GLY A 18 -12.10 -3.66 -4.50
N LYS A 19 -12.33 -4.55 -3.52
CA LYS A 19 -13.69 -4.90 -3.06
C LYS A 19 -14.40 -3.74 -2.35
N GLN A 20 -13.64 -2.95 -1.58
CA GLN A 20 -14.17 -1.82 -0.80
C GLN A 20 -14.30 -0.53 -1.63
N TYR A 21 -13.80 -0.52 -2.87
CA TYR A 21 -13.83 0.62 -3.77
C TYR A 21 -14.12 0.20 -5.23
N LYS A 22 -13.55 0.92 -6.21
CA LYS A 22 -13.62 0.64 -7.64
C LYS A 22 -12.30 0.01 -8.09
N PRO A 23 -12.25 -1.29 -8.39
CA PRO A 23 -11.01 -2.00 -8.73
C PRO A 23 -10.22 -1.34 -9.86
N GLU A 24 -10.90 -0.77 -10.84
CA GLU A 24 -10.31 -0.12 -12.01
C GLU A 24 -9.51 1.16 -11.66
N LEU A 25 -9.79 1.76 -10.50
CA LEU A 25 -9.11 2.95 -9.99
C LEU A 25 -7.97 2.62 -9.01
N ILE A 26 -7.84 1.37 -8.58
CA ILE A 26 -6.71 0.91 -7.77
C ILE A 26 -5.57 0.54 -8.72
N LYS A 27 -4.44 1.22 -8.59
CA LYS A 27 -3.23 0.98 -9.39
C LYS A 27 -2.11 0.51 -8.48
N ASP A 28 -1.24 -0.35 -9.00
CA ASP A 28 -0.12 -0.92 -8.28
C ASP A 28 1.20 -0.73 -9.04
N GLY A 29 2.29 -0.98 -8.32
CA GLY A 29 3.61 -1.17 -8.90
C GLY A 29 3.95 -2.66 -9.04
N LYS A 30 5.24 -2.97 -9.16
CA LYS A 30 5.72 -4.36 -9.18
C LYS A 30 6.43 -4.70 -7.87
N PHE A 31 5.86 -5.62 -7.10
CA PHE A 31 6.42 -6.07 -5.83
C PHE A 31 7.85 -6.63 -6.02
N GLY A 32 8.77 -6.28 -5.13
CA GLY A 32 10.15 -6.75 -5.15
C GLY A 32 11.01 -6.24 -6.32
N ALA A 33 10.51 -5.33 -7.15
CA ALA A 33 11.25 -4.75 -8.26
C ALA A 33 11.86 -3.38 -7.89
N MET A 34 12.96 -3.03 -8.56
CA MET A 34 13.46 -1.65 -8.54
C MET A 34 12.49 -0.77 -9.33
N MET A 35 11.97 0.26 -8.68
CA MET A 35 10.97 1.16 -9.26
C MET A 35 11.41 2.61 -9.14
N GLN A 36 11.11 3.38 -10.19
CA GLN A 36 11.12 4.84 -10.14
C GLN A 36 9.66 5.31 -10.05
N VAL A 37 9.29 5.88 -8.89
CA VAL A 37 7.92 6.38 -8.64
C VAL A 37 7.95 7.90 -8.70
N LEU A 38 7.26 8.46 -9.69
CA LEU A 38 7.07 9.89 -9.83
C LEU A 38 5.76 10.28 -9.11
N ILE A 39 5.86 11.18 -8.14
CA ILE A 39 4.73 11.63 -7.31
C ILE A 39 4.63 13.14 -7.42
N GLU A 40 3.50 13.62 -7.92
CA GLU A 40 3.13 15.04 -7.93
C GLU A 40 2.09 15.26 -6.83
N ASN A 41 2.49 15.91 -5.74
CA ASN A 41 1.59 16.22 -4.63
C ASN A 41 0.91 17.57 -4.89
N ASP A 42 -0.37 17.56 -5.26
CA ASP A 42 -1.20 18.77 -5.33
C ASP A 42 -1.54 19.24 -3.89
N GLY A 43 -0.81 20.22 -3.38
CA GLY A 43 -0.79 20.55 -1.95
C GLY A 43 0.55 21.15 -1.51
N PRO A 44 1.39 20.47 -0.69
CA PRO A 44 1.48 19.03 -0.39
C PRO A 44 0.89 18.61 0.98
N VAL A 45 0.27 17.43 1.05
CA VAL A 45 -0.27 16.84 2.28
C VAL A 45 0.30 15.43 2.47
N THR A 46 0.83 15.14 3.66
CA THR A 46 1.36 13.82 4.03
C THR A 46 0.70 13.37 5.33
N LEU A 47 0.18 12.13 5.34
CA LEU A 47 -0.47 11.51 6.50
C LEU A 47 0.28 10.23 6.86
N GLU A 48 0.58 10.07 8.15
CA GLU A 48 1.18 8.85 8.70
C GLU A 48 0.10 8.01 9.38
N ILE A 49 0.01 6.72 9.02
CA ILE A 49 -0.98 5.78 9.54
C ILE A 49 -0.26 4.50 9.96
N GLU A 50 -0.51 4.02 11.19
CA GLU A 50 0.02 2.75 11.70
C GLU A 50 -1.12 1.80 12.10
N SER A 51 -0.92 0.51 11.82
CA SER A 51 -1.78 -0.59 12.26
C SER A 51 -0.91 -1.79 12.65
N PRO A 52 -1.06 -2.36 13.87
CA PRO A 52 -1.90 -1.89 14.97
C PRO A 52 -1.40 -0.57 15.54
N VAL A 53 -2.27 0.17 16.22
CA VAL A 53 -1.87 1.37 16.97
C VAL A 53 -0.79 0.97 17.97
N ARG A 54 0.40 1.59 17.90
CA ARG A 54 1.38 1.46 18.96
C ARG A 54 0.78 2.05 20.24
N VAL A 55 0.32 1.18 21.14
CA VAL A 55 0.04 1.61 22.51
C VAL A 55 1.41 1.84 23.13
N SER A 56 1.77 3.11 23.34
CA SER A 56 2.94 3.47 24.16
C SER A 56 2.74 2.86 25.55
N GLN A 57 3.52 1.83 25.88
CA GLN A 57 3.74 1.39 27.26
C GLN A 57 4.73 2.33 27.92
#